data_AF-A0A063Y1J0-F1
#
_entry.id   AF-A0A063Y1J0-F1
#
_cell.length_a   1.000
_cell.length_b   1.000
_cell.length_c   1.000
_cell.angle_alpha   90.00
_cell.angle_beta   90.00
_cell.angle_gamma   90.00
#
_symmetry.space_group_name_H-M   'P 1'
#
loop_
_entity.id
_entity.type
_entity.pdbx_description
1 polymer ?
#
loop_
_entity_poly.entity_id
_entity_poly.type
_entity_poly.pdbx_seq_one_letter_code
_entity_poly.pdbx_strand_id
1 'polypeptide(L)'
;MAHSSPMTPFIGFCRISRGDDLFELVAAVLCNNPTEFEQYVSAELAQEGYWLHWANNVMPLEKWTARYPTHWGAVLADGLTSQHPVVMGPITPLKQATPPLKDWLNVNLIGSVVPLDFQFAVDPPKTVPDILLEPLFGQPEPAIEADRLNTYAVLDASKFPYILPELLEHSDLHFQSLFQGEAQAEIGTHAPYLVQLLKDNHFTRRLFTGPEGVNGIWHRVSGLFIRTSADFNTLRHHLRKFTRVQDEQGKWFYFRFWEAGVSARSLWLGNHVDLHPLISPFFPDSLKPQVIVMLDDEAVQLSRIPGTKPSRSTPLFTQSARSAMRDIRRTLQFQELIEIALTHAGITDAAAIETATQQLNQLRSLFFSLGFWRRDHLVKLCVWELLLGPNFLRNFAQGRVWEVCQLQKPPHETLSILTELIKEEGEIHADESDET
;
A
#
# COMPACT_ATOMS: atom_id res chain seq x y z
N MET A 1 -17.70 -36.71 23.00
CA MET A 1 -18.61 -36.06 22.04
C MET A 1 -18.28 -34.58 22.06
N ALA A 2 -17.66 -34.05 20.99
CA ALA A 2 -17.27 -32.64 20.94
C ALA A 2 -18.52 -31.77 21.00
N HIS A 3 -18.59 -30.86 21.97
CA HIS A 3 -19.57 -29.79 21.98
C HIS A 3 -19.22 -28.82 20.84
N SER A 4 -19.89 -28.98 19.70
CA SER A 4 -19.89 -27.97 18.65
C SER A 4 -20.50 -26.70 19.23
N SER A 5 -19.72 -25.62 19.32
CA SER A 5 -20.25 -24.29 19.65
C SER A 5 -21.45 -23.96 18.75
N PRO A 6 -22.50 -23.30 19.27
CA PRO A 6 -23.64 -22.94 18.46
C PRO A 6 -23.19 -21.96 17.38
N MET A 7 -23.36 -22.33 16.10
CA MET A 7 -23.10 -21.42 15.00
C MET A 7 -24.02 -20.20 15.14
N THR A 8 -23.48 -19.01 14.90
CA THR A 8 -24.22 -17.75 15.07
C THR A 8 -24.34 -17.01 13.74
N PRO A 9 -25.43 -16.26 13.52
CA PRO A 9 -25.57 -15.45 12.32
C PRO A 9 -24.59 -14.27 12.31
N PHE A 10 -23.71 -14.24 11.32
CA PHE A 10 -22.89 -13.09 10.95
C PHE A 10 -23.45 -12.44 9.69
N ILE A 11 -23.37 -11.11 9.61
CA ILE A 11 -23.75 -10.34 8.44
C ILE A 11 -22.55 -9.50 7.99
N GLY A 12 -22.34 -9.36 6.68
CA GLY A 12 -21.31 -8.52 6.10
C GLY A 12 -21.69 -7.94 4.75
N PHE A 13 -21.05 -6.81 4.38
CA PHE A 13 -21.11 -6.27 3.03
C PHE A 13 -20.06 -6.98 2.16
N CYS A 14 -20.48 -7.53 1.04
CA CYS A 14 -19.61 -8.26 0.12
C CYS A 14 -19.47 -7.50 -1.18
N ARG A 15 -18.24 -7.44 -1.71
CA ARG A 15 -17.98 -6.96 -3.06
C ARG A 15 -17.58 -8.13 -3.95
N ILE A 16 -18.31 -8.30 -5.04
CA ILE A 16 -18.20 -9.48 -5.89
C ILE A 16 -18.09 -9.09 -7.36
N SER A 17 -17.64 -10.01 -8.21
CA SER A 17 -17.61 -9.84 -9.66
C SER A 17 -18.11 -11.09 -10.38
N ARG A 18 -18.56 -10.93 -11.62
CA ARG A 18 -18.80 -12.04 -12.55
C ARG A 18 -18.42 -11.60 -13.95
N GLY A 19 -17.34 -12.18 -14.48
CA GLY A 19 -16.65 -11.58 -15.62
C GLY A 19 -16.12 -10.19 -15.24
N ASP A 20 -16.41 -9.19 -16.06
CA ASP A 20 -15.97 -7.80 -15.88
C ASP A 20 -16.93 -6.94 -15.02
N ASP A 21 -18.11 -7.47 -14.68
CA ASP A 21 -19.13 -6.73 -13.96
C ASP A 21 -18.92 -6.82 -12.43
N LEU A 22 -19.00 -5.68 -11.74
CA LEU A 22 -18.90 -5.58 -10.28
C LEU A 22 -20.29 -5.42 -9.64
N PHE A 23 -20.48 -6.11 -8.53
CA PHE A 23 -21.72 -6.10 -7.77
C PHE A 23 -21.43 -5.97 -6.28
N GLU A 24 -22.46 -5.54 -5.56
CA GLU A 24 -22.47 -5.53 -4.11
C GLU A 24 -23.67 -6.32 -3.61
N LEU A 25 -23.47 -6.99 -2.49
CA LEU A 25 -24.53 -7.65 -1.77
C LEU A 25 -24.25 -7.61 -0.27
N VAL A 26 -25.29 -7.90 0.50
CA VAL A 26 -25.18 -8.23 1.93
C VAL A 26 -25.32 -9.73 2.04
N ALA A 27 -24.39 -10.41 2.70
CA ALA A 27 -24.51 -11.84 2.98
C ALA A 27 -24.73 -12.06 4.47
N ALA A 28 -25.56 -13.06 4.78
CA ALA A 28 -25.73 -13.63 6.10
C ALA A 28 -25.12 -15.03 6.09
N VAL A 29 -24.33 -15.37 7.11
CA VAL A 29 -23.69 -16.67 7.24
C VAL A 29 -23.88 -17.18 8.65
N LEU A 30 -24.30 -18.44 8.77
CA LEU A 30 -24.29 -19.19 10.02
C LEU A 30 -22.88 -19.77 10.18
N CYS A 31 -22.04 -19.12 10.98
CA CYS A 31 -20.66 -19.57 11.21
C CYS A 31 -20.27 -19.46 12.67
N ASN A 32 -19.19 -20.16 13.04
CA ASN A 32 -18.68 -20.14 14.41
C ASN A 32 -17.87 -18.86 14.69
N ASN A 33 -17.33 -18.24 13.64
CA ASN A 33 -16.49 -17.06 13.74
C ASN A 33 -16.57 -16.19 12.46
N PRO A 34 -16.27 -14.88 12.55
CA PRO A 34 -16.32 -13.97 11.40
C PRO A 34 -15.26 -14.26 10.34
N THR A 35 -14.20 -15.01 10.68
CA THR A 35 -13.13 -15.37 9.73
C THR A 35 -13.54 -16.47 8.74
N GLU A 36 -14.52 -17.30 9.08
CA GLU A 36 -15.12 -18.28 8.18
C GLU A 36 -16.10 -17.65 7.18
N PHE A 37 -16.59 -16.43 7.45
CA PHE A 37 -17.62 -15.77 6.66
C PHE A 37 -17.24 -15.67 5.17
N GLU A 38 -16.03 -15.20 4.85
CA GLU A 38 -15.58 -15.06 3.46
C GLU A 38 -15.45 -16.41 2.76
N GLN A 39 -15.07 -17.47 3.49
CA GLN A 39 -14.95 -18.82 2.92
C GLN A 39 -16.31 -19.37 2.50
N TYR A 40 -17.30 -19.27 3.39
CA TYR A 40 -18.67 -19.70 3.10
C TYR A 40 -19.31 -18.88 1.98
N VAL A 41 -19.16 -17.56 2.00
CA VAL A 41 -19.70 -16.68 0.95
C VAL A 41 -19.00 -16.94 -0.39
N SER A 42 -17.69 -17.12 -0.41
CA SER A 42 -16.95 -17.41 -1.63
C SER A 42 -17.34 -18.77 -2.23
N ALA A 43 -17.55 -19.79 -1.40
CA ALA A 43 -17.96 -21.12 -1.86
C ALA A 43 -19.37 -21.12 -2.47
N GLU A 44 -20.29 -20.34 -1.89
CA GLU A 44 -21.65 -20.19 -2.40
C GLU A 44 -21.65 -19.40 -3.73
N LEU A 45 -20.94 -18.27 -3.77
CA LEU A 45 -20.85 -17.42 -4.97
C LEU A 45 -20.21 -18.13 -6.17
N ALA A 46 -19.23 -18.99 -5.93
CA ALA A 46 -18.55 -19.73 -6.98
C ALA A 46 -19.51 -20.67 -7.75
N GLN A 47 -20.56 -21.19 -7.11
CA GLN A 47 -21.57 -22.04 -7.76
C GLN A 47 -22.38 -21.27 -8.81
N GLU A 48 -22.55 -19.96 -8.61
CA GLU A 48 -23.26 -19.07 -9.53
C GLU A 48 -22.31 -18.29 -10.47
N GLY A 49 -21.01 -18.63 -10.44
CA GLY A 49 -19.98 -18.03 -11.29
C GLY A 49 -19.52 -16.64 -10.85
N TYR A 50 -19.76 -16.26 -9.59
CA TYR A 50 -19.27 -15.01 -9.01
C TYR A 50 -17.98 -15.22 -8.20
N TRP A 51 -17.12 -14.20 -8.17
CA TRP A 51 -15.90 -14.14 -7.37
C TRP A 51 -16.05 -13.13 -6.22
N LEU A 52 -15.68 -13.52 -5.00
CA LEU A 52 -15.65 -12.63 -3.85
C LEU A 52 -14.30 -11.89 -3.79
N HIS A 53 -14.33 -10.55 -3.82
CA HIS A 53 -13.12 -9.74 -3.64
C HIS A 53 -12.78 -9.51 -2.17
N TRP A 54 -13.79 -9.15 -1.38
CA TRP A 54 -13.66 -8.91 0.06
C TRP A 54 -15.04 -8.84 0.72
N ALA A 55 -15.08 -9.06 2.03
CA ALA A 55 -16.20 -8.72 2.89
C ALA A 55 -15.80 -7.67 3.93
N ASN A 56 -16.62 -6.63 4.09
CA ASN A 56 -16.39 -5.55 5.04
C ASN A 56 -17.46 -5.51 6.12
N ASN A 57 -17.02 -5.07 7.29
CA ASN A 57 -17.82 -4.93 8.50
C ASN A 57 -18.55 -6.23 8.91
N VAL A 58 -17.98 -7.40 8.64
CA VAL A 58 -18.56 -8.69 9.07
C VAL A 58 -18.70 -8.72 10.61
N MET A 59 -19.92 -8.88 11.12
CA MET A 59 -20.18 -8.93 12.56
C MET A 59 -21.47 -9.69 12.90
N PRO A 60 -21.66 -10.08 14.18
CA PRO A 60 -22.87 -10.78 14.61
C PRO A 60 -24.15 -9.97 14.33
N LEU A 61 -25.24 -10.67 14.05
CA LEU A 61 -26.53 -10.09 13.66
C LEU A 61 -26.97 -8.91 14.53
N GLU A 62 -26.95 -9.06 15.85
CA GLU A 62 -27.40 -8.01 16.78
C GLU A 62 -26.60 -6.70 16.62
N LYS A 63 -25.28 -6.82 16.42
CA LYS A 63 -24.40 -5.66 16.21
C LYS A 63 -24.60 -5.05 14.84
N TRP A 64 -24.85 -5.90 13.85
CA TRP A 64 -25.10 -5.46 12.49
C TRP A 64 -26.41 -4.67 12.37
N THR A 65 -27.50 -5.19 12.93
CA THR A 65 -28.82 -4.55 12.87
C THR A 65 -28.85 -3.26 13.67
N ALA A 66 -28.15 -3.19 14.80
CA ALA A 66 -27.97 -1.94 15.55
C ALA A 66 -27.24 -0.86 14.72
N ARG A 67 -26.24 -1.26 13.92
CA ARG A 67 -25.39 -0.34 13.16
C ARG A 67 -25.96 0.03 11.78
N TYR A 68 -26.69 -0.89 11.14
CA TYR A 68 -27.25 -0.73 9.80
C TYR A 68 -28.75 -1.10 9.76
N PRO A 69 -29.60 -0.39 10.53
CA PRO A 69 -31.00 -0.79 10.76
C PRO A 69 -31.87 -0.77 9.50
N THR A 70 -31.48 -0.02 8.46
CA THR A 70 -32.21 0.10 7.20
C THR A 70 -31.78 -0.90 6.12
N HIS A 71 -30.82 -1.79 6.44
CA HIS A 71 -30.30 -2.79 5.52
C HIS A 71 -30.93 -4.16 5.75
N TRP A 72 -30.71 -5.09 4.82
CA TRP A 72 -31.43 -6.36 4.76
C TRP A 72 -30.96 -7.40 5.79
N GLY A 73 -30.01 -7.06 6.67
CA GLY A 73 -29.34 -8.02 7.55
C GLY A 73 -30.28 -8.84 8.46
N ALA A 74 -31.32 -8.21 9.01
CA ALA A 74 -32.33 -8.94 9.81
C ALA A 74 -33.11 -9.96 8.96
N VAL A 75 -33.59 -9.54 7.79
CA VAL A 75 -34.37 -10.37 6.88
C VAL A 75 -33.56 -11.54 6.34
N LEU A 76 -32.27 -11.33 6.06
CA LEU A 76 -31.38 -12.39 5.56
C LEU A 76 -31.07 -13.43 6.65
N ALA A 77 -30.96 -12.99 7.90
CA ALA A 77 -30.73 -13.90 9.01
C ALA A 77 -31.92 -14.84 9.27
N ASP A 78 -33.15 -14.39 9.02
CA ASP A 78 -34.36 -15.23 9.14
C ASP A 78 -34.34 -16.42 8.17
N GLY A 79 -33.59 -16.33 7.06
CA GLY A 79 -33.42 -17.40 6.09
C GLY A 79 -32.35 -18.43 6.46
N LEU A 80 -31.51 -18.16 7.47
CA LEU A 80 -30.41 -19.05 7.83
C LEU A 80 -30.95 -20.32 8.51
N THR A 81 -30.48 -21.47 8.02
CA THR A 81 -30.77 -22.78 8.63
C THR A 81 -29.51 -23.63 8.62
N SER A 82 -29.47 -24.72 9.38
CA SER A 82 -28.33 -25.66 9.33
C SER A 82 -28.13 -26.31 7.94
N GLN A 83 -29.15 -26.30 7.08
CA GLN A 83 -29.08 -26.81 5.70
C GLN A 83 -28.70 -25.73 4.69
N HIS A 84 -28.97 -24.46 5.00
CA HIS A 84 -28.61 -23.29 4.19
C HIS A 84 -27.83 -22.30 5.09
N PRO A 85 -26.54 -22.57 5.33
CA PRO A 85 -25.73 -21.77 6.23
C PRO A 85 -25.32 -20.42 5.63
N VAL A 86 -25.65 -20.16 4.36
CA VAL A 86 -25.39 -18.89 3.67
C VAL A 86 -26.71 -18.41 3.06
N VAL A 87 -27.08 -17.17 3.34
CA VAL A 87 -28.18 -16.48 2.67
C VAL A 87 -27.68 -15.17 2.11
N MET A 88 -27.79 -15.00 0.80
CA MET A 88 -27.34 -13.80 0.11
C MET A 88 -28.52 -12.87 -0.16
N GLY A 89 -28.30 -11.58 0.09
CA GLY A 89 -29.20 -10.53 -0.35
C GLY A 89 -29.15 -10.33 -1.86
N PRO A 90 -29.98 -9.41 -2.37
CA PRO A 90 -30.07 -9.12 -3.79
C PRO A 90 -28.71 -8.66 -4.29
N ILE A 91 -28.22 -9.35 -5.32
CA ILE A 91 -27.04 -8.92 -6.05
C ILE A 91 -27.42 -7.63 -6.76
N THR A 92 -26.93 -6.53 -6.22
CA THR A 92 -27.21 -5.22 -6.78
C THR A 92 -26.03 -4.86 -7.66
N PRO A 93 -26.25 -4.65 -8.98
CA PRO A 93 -25.23 -4.03 -9.81
C PRO A 93 -24.86 -2.73 -9.11
N LEU A 94 -23.58 -2.53 -8.87
CA LEU A 94 -23.10 -1.24 -8.42
C LEU A 94 -23.65 -0.21 -9.43
N LYS A 95 -24.57 0.66 -8.99
CA LYS A 95 -25.17 1.69 -9.85
C LYS A 95 -24.03 2.62 -10.24
N GLN A 96 -23.52 2.37 -11.43
CA GLN A 96 -22.18 2.73 -11.86
C GLN A 96 -21.09 2.15 -10.93
N ALA A 97 -20.89 0.83 -11.04
CA ALA A 97 -19.57 0.39 -11.46
C ALA A 97 -19.24 1.32 -12.62
N THR A 98 -18.35 2.28 -12.37
CA THR A 98 -17.51 2.74 -13.48
C THR A 98 -17.06 1.41 -14.08
N PRO A 99 -17.44 1.07 -15.33
CA PRO A 99 -16.96 -0.17 -15.96
C PRO A 99 -15.48 -0.25 -15.62
N PRO A 100 -14.92 -1.44 -15.27
CA PRO A 100 -13.50 -1.53 -14.90
C PRO A 100 -12.77 -0.64 -15.86
N LEU A 101 -12.17 0.43 -15.32
CA LEU A 101 -11.73 1.56 -16.12
C LEU A 101 -10.85 0.90 -17.16
N LYS A 102 -11.30 0.83 -18.42
CA LYS A 102 -10.59 0.11 -19.47
C LYS A 102 -9.17 0.59 -19.32
N ASP A 103 -8.23 -0.32 -19.05
CA ASP A 103 -6.95 0.06 -18.47
C ASP A 103 -6.46 1.32 -19.18
N TRP A 104 -6.33 2.39 -18.39
CA TRP A 104 -6.01 3.70 -18.92
C TRP A 104 -4.53 3.98 -18.69
N LEU A 105 -3.95 3.30 -17.70
CA LEU A 105 -2.54 3.32 -17.39
C LEU A 105 -1.95 1.95 -17.74
N ASN A 106 -0.93 1.97 -18.59
CA ASN A 106 -0.06 0.84 -18.82
C ASN A 106 0.93 0.74 -17.67
N VAL A 107 1.08 -0.45 -17.10
CA VAL A 107 1.95 -0.76 -15.97
C VAL A 107 2.94 -1.82 -16.40
N ASN A 108 4.16 -1.40 -16.71
CA ASN A 108 5.23 -2.28 -17.16
C ASN A 108 6.22 -2.53 -16.01
N LEU A 109 6.30 -3.76 -15.52
CA LEU A 109 7.35 -4.17 -14.61
C LEU A 109 8.69 -4.13 -15.36
N ILE A 110 9.65 -3.33 -14.87
CA ILE A 110 11.03 -3.33 -15.38
C ILE A 110 11.78 -4.49 -14.73
N GLY A 111 11.64 -4.65 -13.40
CA GLY A 111 12.26 -5.70 -12.60
C GLY A 111 13.00 -5.16 -11.38
N SER A 112 13.64 -6.06 -10.63
CA SER A 112 14.47 -5.70 -9.47
C SER A 112 15.73 -4.95 -9.90
N VAL A 113 16.03 -3.85 -9.21
CA VAL A 113 17.15 -2.96 -9.46
C VAL A 113 18.21 -3.13 -8.39
N VAL A 114 19.37 -3.64 -8.83
CA VAL A 114 20.58 -3.63 -8.01
C VAL A 114 21.31 -2.30 -8.24
N PRO A 115 21.55 -1.48 -7.19
CA PRO A 115 22.25 -0.21 -7.34
C PRO A 115 23.72 -0.43 -7.71
N LEU A 116 24.34 0.59 -8.31
CA LEU A 116 25.76 0.55 -8.67
C LEU A 116 26.64 0.46 -7.42
N ASP A 117 27.67 -0.36 -7.47
CA ASP A 117 28.70 -0.51 -6.45
C ASP A 117 29.89 0.45 -6.72
N PHE A 118 31.08 0.10 -6.23
CA PHE A 118 32.33 0.81 -6.55
C PHE A 118 32.73 0.76 -8.03
N GLN A 119 32.11 -0.10 -8.85
CA GLN A 119 32.39 -0.28 -10.27
C GLN A 119 33.88 -0.55 -10.57
N PHE A 120 34.53 -1.38 -9.76
CA PHE A 120 35.93 -1.76 -9.99
C PHE A 120 36.12 -2.40 -11.37
N ALA A 121 37.12 -1.91 -12.12
CA ALA A 121 37.45 -2.38 -13.48
C ALA A 121 36.35 -2.19 -14.54
N VAL A 122 35.37 -1.30 -14.31
CA VAL A 122 34.36 -0.92 -15.30
C VAL A 122 34.80 0.37 -16.02
N ASP A 123 35.11 0.26 -17.31
CA ASP A 123 35.50 1.40 -18.16
C ASP A 123 34.73 1.36 -19.51
N PRO A 124 33.94 2.40 -19.86
CA PRO A 124 33.61 3.55 -19.02
C PRO A 124 32.66 3.17 -17.87
N PRO A 125 32.71 3.88 -16.73
CA PRO A 125 31.81 3.63 -15.61
C PRO A 125 30.34 3.86 -16.00
N LYS A 126 29.47 2.96 -15.55
CA LYS A 126 28.02 3.04 -15.79
C LYS A 126 27.43 4.22 -15.03
N THR A 127 26.50 4.92 -15.66
CA THR A 127 25.76 6.00 -15.02
C THR A 127 24.50 5.51 -14.32
N VAL A 128 23.89 4.43 -14.78
CA VAL A 128 22.74 3.79 -14.14
C VAL A 128 22.88 2.27 -14.25
N PRO A 129 22.18 1.49 -13.40
CA PRO A 129 22.04 0.05 -13.59
C PRO A 129 21.53 -0.27 -14.99
N ASP A 130 22.04 -1.35 -15.60
CA ASP A 130 21.78 -1.65 -17.02
C ASP A 130 20.27 -1.76 -17.32
N ILE A 131 19.51 -2.34 -16.39
CA ILE A 131 18.05 -2.51 -16.49
C ILE A 131 17.29 -1.17 -16.58
N LEU A 132 17.90 -0.08 -16.09
CA LEU A 132 17.33 1.26 -16.10
C LEU A 132 17.89 2.14 -17.23
N LEU A 133 18.92 1.70 -17.96
CA LEU A 133 19.55 2.50 -18.99
C LEU A 133 18.57 2.87 -20.11
N GLU A 134 17.87 1.88 -20.65
CA GLU A 134 16.89 2.10 -21.72
C GLU A 134 15.63 2.83 -21.20
N PRO A 135 15.00 2.41 -20.09
CA PRO A 135 13.87 3.15 -19.52
C PRO A 135 14.18 4.63 -19.24
N LEU A 136 15.39 4.94 -18.73
CA LEU A 136 15.76 6.31 -18.37
C LEU A 136 16.35 7.12 -19.53
N PHE A 137 17.01 6.53 -20.52
CA PHE A 137 17.77 7.30 -21.52
C PHE A 137 17.57 6.86 -22.98
N GLY A 138 16.80 5.79 -23.23
CA GLY A 138 16.43 5.35 -24.58
C GLY A 138 15.76 6.45 -25.39
N GLN A 139 15.91 6.47 -26.71
CA GLN A 139 15.28 7.50 -27.56
C GLN A 139 14.34 6.82 -28.55
N PRO A 140 13.18 7.42 -28.85
CA PRO A 140 12.28 6.85 -29.84
C PRO A 140 12.95 6.79 -31.21
N GLU A 141 12.70 5.70 -31.94
CA GLU A 141 13.11 5.54 -33.34
C GLU A 141 11.90 5.77 -34.27
N PRO A 142 12.05 6.57 -35.35
CA PRO A 142 13.23 7.34 -35.71
C PRO A 142 13.43 8.56 -34.77
N ALA A 143 14.70 8.94 -34.55
CA ALA A 143 15.04 10.08 -33.72
C ALA A 143 14.65 11.41 -34.38
N ILE A 144 13.40 11.83 -34.18
CA ILE A 144 12.92 13.17 -34.55
C ILE A 144 13.10 14.07 -33.34
N GLU A 145 13.72 15.24 -33.52
CA GLU A 145 14.05 16.17 -32.44
C GLU A 145 12.83 16.58 -31.61
N ALA A 146 11.66 16.74 -32.25
CA ALA A 146 10.39 17.06 -31.59
C ALA A 146 9.89 15.97 -30.63
N ASP A 147 10.29 14.71 -30.84
CA ASP A 147 9.91 13.55 -30.02
C ASP A 147 11.04 13.11 -29.08
N ARG A 148 12.17 13.82 -29.06
CA ARG A 148 13.29 13.53 -28.17
C ARG A 148 12.83 13.62 -26.72
N LEU A 149 13.04 12.54 -25.99
CA LEU A 149 12.60 12.43 -24.60
C LEU A 149 13.70 12.91 -23.66
N ASN A 150 13.34 13.87 -22.80
CA ASN A 150 14.14 14.30 -21.66
C ASN A 150 13.90 13.38 -20.46
N THR A 151 14.84 13.38 -19.52
CA THR A 151 14.78 12.57 -18.31
C THR A 151 14.88 13.48 -17.10
N TYR A 152 13.92 13.35 -16.20
CA TYR A 152 13.82 14.16 -15.01
C TYR A 152 13.68 13.29 -13.77
N ALA A 153 14.15 13.79 -12.63
CA ALA A 153 13.88 13.23 -11.32
C ALA A 153 13.22 14.28 -10.43
N VAL A 154 12.25 13.86 -9.63
CA VAL A 154 11.76 14.65 -8.50
C VAL A 154 12.42 14.11 -7.24
N LEU A 155 13.28 14.92 -6.62
CA LEU A 155 14.11 14.55 -5.48
C LEU A 155 13.62 15.27 -4.21
N ASP A 156 13.50 14.54 -3.10
CA ASP A 156 12.99 15.08 -1.84
C ASP A 156 14.13 15.58 -0.94
N ALA A 157 14.30 16.91 -0.84
CA ALA A 157 15.32 17.49 0.03
C ALA A 157 15.09 17.21 1.52
N SER A 158 13.85 16.89 1.95
CA SER A 158 13.60 16.56 3.36
C SER A 158 14.25 15.25 3.81
N LYS A 159 14.62 14.36 2.86
CA LYS A 159 15.38 13.13 3.16
C LYS A 159 16.87 13.43 3.36
N PHE A 160 17.35 14.56 2.84
CA PHE A 160 18.73 14.99 3.00
C PHE A 160 18.82 16.52 3.09
N PRO A 161 18.29 17.11 4.19
CA PRO A 161 18.14 18.56 4.31
C PRO A 161 19.48 19.28 4.20
N TYR A 162 19.49 20.44 3.54
CA TYR A 162 20.67 21.26 3.22
C TYR A 162 21.64 20.61 2.23
N ILE A 163 21.91 19.31 2.38
CA ILE A 163 22.91 18.61 1.60
C ILE A 163 22.43 18.34 0.18
N LEU A 164 21.17 17.94 -0.06
CA LEU A 164 20.68 17.76 -1.42
C LEU A 164 20.76 19.06 -2.27
N PRO A 165 20.28 20.23 -1.79
CA PRO A 165 20.47 21.49 -2.50
C PRO A 165 21.94 21.81 -2.81
N GLU A 166 22.84 21.64 -1.84
CA GLU A 166 24.29 21.86 -2.03
C GLU A 166 24.87 20.92 -3.10
N LEU A 167 24.49 19.64 -3.10
CA LEU A 167 24.92 18.70 -4.13
C LEU A 167 24.39 19.07 -5.52
N LEU A 168 23.17 19.61 -5.61
CA LEU A 168 22.58 20.05 -6.87
C LEU A 168 23.29 21.29 -7.41
N GLU A 169 23.69 22.23 -6.55
CA GLU A 169 24.47 23.42 -6.94
C GLU A 169 25.81 23.05 -7.61
N HIS A 170 26.41 21.91 -7.23
CA HIS A 170 27.65 21.40 -7.80
C HIS A 170 27.45 20.30 -8.86
N SER A 171 26.20 20.03 -9.26
CA SER A 171 25.88 18.89 -10.14
C SER A 171 26.07 19.16 -11.64
N ASP A 172 26.20 20.43 -12.05
CA ASP A 172 26.10 20.91 -13.43
C ASP A 172 24.77 20.53 -14.14
N LEU A 173 23.75 20.13 -13.38
CA LEU A 173 22.41 19.83 -13.90
C LEU A 173 21.48 21.03 -13.76
N HIS A 174 20.48 21.11 -14.63
CA HIS A 174 19.39 22.07 -14.44
C HIS A 174 18.43 21.54 -13.37
N PHE A 175 18.22 22.32 -12.30
CA PHE A 175 17.30 21.98 -11.22
C PHE A 175 16.54 23.19 -10.70
N GLN A 176 15.32 22.96 -10.19
CA GLN A 176 14.51 23.96 -9.50
C GLN A 176 13.52 23.28 -8.54
N SER A 177 13.29 23.87 -7.37
CA SER A 177 12.27 23.40 -6.41
C SER A 177 10.87 23.49 -6.99
N LEU A 178 9.93 22.61 -6.63
CA LEU A 178 8.52 22.75 -6.98
C LEU A 178 7.82 23.85 -6.15
N PHE A 179 8.41 24.29 -5.04
CA PHE A 179 7.91 25.45 -4.29
C PHE A 179 8.43 26.77 -4.90
N GLN A 180 7.74 27.86 -4.60
CA GLN A 180 8.04 29.22 -5.10
C GLN A 180 7.72 30.27 -4.03
N GLY A 181 8.31 31.46 -4.18
CA GLY A 181 8.03 32.60 -3.30
C GLY A 181 8.41 32.33 -1.86
N GLU A 182 7.58 32.79 -0.93
CA GLU A 182 7.78 32.63 0.52
C GLU A 182 7.95 31.16 0.93
N ALA A 183 7.14 30.25 0.37
CA ALA A 183 7.27 28.82 0.66
C ALA A 183 8.64 28.25 0.26
N GLN A 184 9.24 28.74 -0.83
CA GLN A 184 10.61 28.34 -1.19
C GLN A 184 11.64 28.91 -0.21
N ALA A 185 11.46 30.17 0.21
CA ALA A 185 12.37 30.81 1.14
C ALA A 185 12.35 30.16 2.54
N GLU A 186 11.17 29.75 3.02
CA GLU A 186 10.99 29.19 4.35
C GLU A 186 11.38 27.71 4.45
N ILE A 187 11.00 26.89 3.46
CA ILE A 187 11.14 25.42 3.53
C ILE A 187 11.90 24.83 2.34
N GLY A 188 12.66 25.64 1.60
CA GLY A 188 13.42 25.22 0.43
C GLY A 188 14.42 24.09 0.70
N THR A 189 14.95 24.01 1.92
CA THR A 189 15.89 22.95 2.36
C THR A 189 15.19 21.59 2.57
N HIS A 190 13.86 21.58 2.56
CA HIS A 190 13.00 20.40 2.72
C HIS A 190 12.03 20.22 1.55
N ALA A 191 12.19 21.00 0.48
CA ALA A 191 11.30 21.02 -0.67
C ALA A 191 11.63 19.91 -1.69
N PRO A 192 10.65 19.49 -2.52
CA PRO A 192 10.93 18.65 -3.68
C PRO A 192 11.58 19.46 -4.80
N TYR A 193 12.64 18.93 -5.41
CA TYR A 193 13.34 19.52 -6.55
C TYR A 193 13.12 18.72 -7.82
N LEU A 194 12.75 19.39 -8.91
CA LEU A 194 12.84 18.82 -10.25
C LEU A 194 14.27 18.99 -10.75
N VAL A 195 14.87 17.91 -11.23
CA VAL A 195 16.23 17.88 -11.77
C VAL A 195 16.19 17.24 -13.15
N GLN A 196 16.79 17.86 -14.16
CA GLN A 196 16.97 17.25 -15.48
C GLN A 196 18.23 16.40 -15.47
N LEU A 197 18.08 15.08 -15.59
CA LEU A 197 19.19 14.14 -15.56
C LEU A 197 19.83 14.00 -16.94
N LEU A 198 21.16 13.83 -16.94
CA LEU A 198 21.95 13.54 -18.14
C LEU A 198 22.61 12.16 -18.01
N LYS A 199 22.68 11.42 -19.13
CA LYS A 199 23.22 10.04 -19.19
C LYS A 199 24.69 9.95 -18.78
N ASP A 200 25.47 11.00 -18.96
CA ASP A 200 26.91 11.02 -18.68
C ASP A 200 27.28 12.07 -17.62
N ASN A 201 26.45 12.17 -16.57
CA ASN A 201 26.66 13.12 -15.48
C ASN A 201 26.95 12.40 -14.15
N HIS A 202 27.90 12.95 -13.39
CA HIS A 202 28.39 12.38 -12.14
C HIS A 202 27.32 12.33 -11.04
N PHE A 203 26.46 13.36 -10.96
CA PHE A 203 25.35 13.40 -10.01
C PHE A 203 24.26 12.40 -10.37
N THR A 204 23.94 12.25 -11.66
CA THR A 204 23.05 11.17 -12.13
C THR A 204 23.58 9.82 -11.63
N ARG A 205 24.87 9.53 -11.82
CA ARG A 205 25.47 8.27 -11.34
C ARG A 205 25.31 8.09 -9.85
N ARG A 206 25.62 9.14 -9.08
CA ARG A 206 25.53 9.15 -7.63
C ARG A 206 24.13 8.77 -7.13
N LEU A 207 23.07 9.21 -7.81
CA LEU A 207 21.68 8.85 -7.48
C LEU A 207 21.43 7.33 -7.53
N PHE A 208 22.09 6.62 -8.45
CA PHE A 208 21.93 5.18 -8.63
C PHE A 208 23.05 4.34 -8.02
N THR A 209 23.95 4.96 -7.25
CA THR A 209 25.02 4.28 -6.52
C THR A 209 24.57 3.94 -5.10
N GLY A 210 24.75 2.68 -4.72
CA GLY A 210 24.41 2.12 -3.42
C GLY A 210 25.36 2.57 -2.30
N PRO A 211 25.12 2.12 -1.05
CA PRO A 211 26.02 2.41 0.08
C PRO A 211 27.42 1.80 -0.10
N GLU A 212 27.53 0.72 -0.88
CA GLU A 212 28.79 0.07 -1.25
C GLU A 212 29.46 0.72 -2.47
N GLY A 213 29.13 1.98 -2.79
CA GLY A 213 29.77 2.71 -3.87
C GLY A 213 30.17 4.12 -3.45
N VAL A 214 31.09 4.73 -4.20
CA VAL A 214 31.66 6.03 -3.84
C VAL A 214 30.58 7.10 -3.83
N ASN A 215 30.36 7.72 -2.67
CA ASN A 215 29.42 8.82 -2.45
C ASN A 215 27.96 8.50 -2.82
N GLY A 216 27.58 7.22 -2.94
CA GLY A 216 26.24 6.82 -3.38
C GLY A 216 25.10 7.29 -2.48
N ILE A 217 23.99 7.71 -3.09
CA ILE A 217 22.81 8.21 -2.37
C ILE A 217 21.51 7.46 -2.70
N TRP A 218 21.60 6.30 -3.37
CA TRP A 218 20.45 5.46 -3.73
C TRP A 218 19.51 5.18 -2.54
N HIS A 219 20.06 4.75 -1.40
CA HIS A 219 19.30 4.42 -0.19
C HIS A 219 18.69 5.64 0.52
N ARG A 220 19.12 6.85 0.17
CA ARG A 220 18.72 8.10 0.87
C ARG A 220 17.70 8.91 0.10
N VAL A 221 17.69 8.77 -1.22
CA VAL A 221 16.89 9.62 -2.09
C VAL A 221 15.86 8.77 -2.82
N SER A 222 14.61 8.90 -2.41
CA SER A 222 13.47 8.39 -3.15
C SER A 222 13.28 9.21 -4.41
N GLY A 223 13.50 8.62 -5.58
CA GLY A 223 13.31 9.28 -6.87
C GLY A 223 12.01 8.86 -7.54
N LEU A 224 11.20 9.86 -7.92
CA LEU A 224 10.21 9.72 -8.98
C LEU A 224 10.87 10.15 -10.29
N PHE A 225 11.07 9.23 -11.23
CA PHE A 225 11.67 9.57 -12.52
C PHE A 225 10.59 9.77 -13.57
N ILE A 226 10.78 10.74 -14.46
CA ILE A 226 9.79 11.10 -15.48
C ILE A 226 10.51 11.30 -16.80
N ARG A 227 9.98 10.69 -17.85
CA ARG A 227 10.38 10.94 -19.23
C ARG A 227 9.27 11.55 -20.04
N THR A 228 9.61 12.57 -20.81
CA THR A 228 8.66 13.33 -21.63
C THR A 228 9.45 14.16 -22.65
N SER A 229 8.83 14.49 -23.79
CA SER A 229 9.37 15.47 -24.73
C SER A 229 9.16 16.91 -24.23
N ALA A 230 8.37 17.12 -23.18
CA ALA A 230 8.18 18.44 -22.59
C ALA A 230 9.49 19.01 -22.02
N ASP A 231 9.64 20.32 -22.16
CA ASP A 231 10.72 21.06 -21.54
C ASP A 231 10.58 21.12 -20.01
N PHE A 232 11.67 21.53 -19.35
CA PHE A 232 11.78 21.59 -17.90
C PHE A 232 10.69 22.46 -17.25
N ASN A 233 10.42 23.65 -17.80
CA ASN A 233 9.47 24.60 -17.22
C ASN A 233 8.04 24.09 -17.36
N THR A 234 7.71 23.50 -18.51
CA THR A 234 6.42 22.89 -18.79
C THR A 234 6.14 21.74 -17.83
N LEU A 235 7.09 20.81 -17.64
CA LEU A 235 6.94 19.71 -16.69
C LEU A 235 6.85 20.23 -15.25
N ARG A 236 7.71 21.16 -14.85
CA ARG A 236 7.68 21.74 -13.50
C ARG A 236 6.33 22.40 -13.21
N HIS A 237 5.80 23.18 -14.15
CA HIS A 237 4.49 23.82 -13.99
C HIS A 237 3.38 22.79 -13.79
N HIS A 238 3.42 21.66 -14.51
CA HIS A 238 2.48 20.55 -14.34
C HIS A 238 2.57 19.92 -12.95
N LEU A 239 3.77 19.51 -12.53
CA LEU A 239 4.00 18.83 -11.25
C LEU A 239 3.59 19.66 -10.03
N ARG A 240 3.74 20.98 -10.10
CA ARG A 240 3.36 21.89 -9.01
C ARG A 240 1.88 21.83 -8.65
N LYS A 241 1.01 21.47 -9.59
CA LYS A 241 -0.44 21.33 -9.39
C LYS A 241 -0.79 20.16 -8.45
N PHE A 242 0.16 19.25 -8.19
CA PHE A 242 -0.05 18.08 -7.34
C PHE A 242 0.45 18.26 -5.91
N THR A 243 1.19 19.34 -5.62
CA THR A 243 1.71 19.62 -4.27
C THR A 243 0.59 19.86 -3.25
N ARG A 244 -0.57 20.33 -3.73
CA ARG A 244 -1.81 20.50 -2.97
C ARG A 244 -2.99 20.04 -3.80
N VAL A 245 -3.88 19.27 -3.19
CA VAL A 245 -5.07 18.69 -3.83
C VAL A 245 -6.31 19.03 -3.01
N GLN A 246 -7.46 19.14 -3.66
CA GLN A 246 -8.74 19.37 -2.99
C GLN A 246 -9.53 18.07 -2.88
N ASP A 247 -10.33 17.93 -1.81
CA ASP A 247 -11.40 16.93 -1.77
C ASP A 247 -12.68 17.44 -2.43
N GLU A 248 -13.74 16.63 -2.39
CA GLU A 248 -15.04 16.96 -3.00
C GLU A 248 -15.74 18.14 -2.30
N GLN A 249 -15.33 18.47 -1.07
CA GLN A 249 -15.84 19.61 -0.30
C GLN A 249 -14.98 20.87 -0.49
N GLY A 250 -13.95 20.82 -1.34
CA GLY A 250 -13.03 21.93 -1.60
C GLY A 250 -11.96 22.12 -0.53
N LYS A 251 -11.87 21.24 0.47
CA LYS A 251 -10.84 21.29 1.52
C LYS A 251 -9.49 20.92 0.92
N TRP A 252 -8.48 21.73 1.23
CA TRP A 252 -7.12 21.52 0.75
C TRP A 252 -6.34 20.51 1.62
N PHE A 253 -5.59 19.65 0.93
CA PHE A 253 -4.64 18.72 1.50
C PHE A 253 -3.28 18.90 0.84
N TYR A 254 -2.20 18.76 1.60
CA TYR A 254 -0.87 18.58 1.04
C TYR A 254 -0.73 17.15 0.52
N PHE A 255 -0.24 17.00 -0.72
CA PHE A 255 0.01 15.70 -1.33
C PHE A 255 1.46 15.61 -1.78
N ARG A 256 2.25 14.85 -1.02
CA ARG A 256 3.66 14.58 -1.30
C ARG A 256 3.80 13.48 -2.34
N PHE A 257 3.35 13.76 -3.57
CA PHE A 257 3.31 12.76 -4.65
C PHE A 257 4.69 12.18 -5.00
N TRP A 258 5.76 12.89 -4.64
CA TRP A 258 7.16 12.51 -4.87
C TRP A 258 7.74 11.57 -3.80
N GLU A 259 7.05 11.36 -2.68
CA GLU A 259 7.53 10.48 -1.62
C GLU A 259 7.35 9.01 -2.02
N ALA A 260 8.37 8.18 -1.82
CA ALA A 260 8.25 6.73 -2.00
C ALA A 260 7.26 6.11 -1.00
N GLY A 261 6.88 4.85 -1.24
CA GLY A 261 5.89 4.14 -0.44
C GLY A 261 4.47 4.45 -0.90
N VAL A 262 3.72 5.25 -0.14
CA VAL A 262 2.27 5.43 -0.38
C VAL A 262 2.02 6.08 -1.74
N SER A 263 2.73 7.16 -2.10
CA SER A 263 2.48 7.87 -3.36
C SER A 263 2.94 7.04 -4.56
N ALA A 264 4.11 6.40 -4.49
CA ALA A 264 4.59 5.47 -5.51
C ALA A 264 3.60 4.30 -5.74
N ARG A 265 3.12 3.66 -4.67
CA ARG A 265 2.11 2.60 -4.75
C ARG A 265 0.77 3.13 -5.28
N SER A 266 0.39 4.36 -4.95
CA SER A 266 -0.82 4.98 -5.46
C SER A 266 -0.74 5.26 -6.97
N LEU A 267 0.43 5.70 -7.46
CA LEU A 267 0.70 5.85 -8.89
C LEU A 267 0.63 4.50 -9.61
N TRP A 268 1.24 3.45 -9.06
CA TRP A 268 1.18 2.09 -9.59
C TRP A 268 -0.26 1.58 -9.69
N LEU A 269 -1.05 1.78 -8.63
CA LEU A 269 -2.46 1.40 -8.59
C LEU A 269 -3.39 2.39 -9.31
N GLY A 270 -2.87 3.16 -10.29
CA GLY A 270 -3.65 4.18 -11.01
C GLY A 270 -4.88 3.64 -11.75
N ASN A 271 -4.92 2.36 -12.12
CA ASN A 271 -6.11 1.70 -12.70
C ASN A 271 -7.20 1.40 -11.65
N HIS A 272 -6.89 1.49 -10.34
CA HIS A 272 -7.88 1.34 -9.30
C HIS A 272 -8.88 2.51 -9.32
N VAL A 273 -10.17 2.19 -9.39
CA VAL A 273 -11.26 3.17 -9.54
C VAL A 273 -11.20 4.29 -8.50
N ASP A 274 -10.86 3.96 -7.25
CA ASP A 274 -10.79 4.95 -6.16
C ASP A 274 -9.62 5.92 -6.29
N LEU A 275 -8.52 5.51 -6.94
CA LEU A 275 -7.34 6.35 -7.12
C LEU A 275 -7.37 7.12 -8.44
N HIS A 276 -8.17 6.68 -9.41
CA HIS A 276 -8.22 7.27 -10.74
C HIS A 276 -8.45 8.81 -10.76
N PRO A 277 -9.36 9.41 -9.95
CA PRO A 277 -9.55 10.87 -9.94
C PRO A 277 -8.34 11.65 -9.41
N LEU A 278 -7.51 11.01 -8.58
CA LEU A 278 -6.29 11.59 -8.03
C LEU A 278 -5.12 11.44 -9.00
N ILE A 279 -5.00 10.28 -9.63
CA ILE A 279 -3.81 9.84 -10.39
C ILE A 279 -3.90 10.18 -11.88
N SER A 280 -5.06 10.03 -12.52
CA SER A 280 -5.18 10.27 -13.97
C SER A 280 -4.75 11.65 -14.46
N PRO A 281 -4.93 12.76 -13.71
CA PRO A 281 -4.44 14.07 -14.14
C PRO A 281 -2.90 14.14 -14.20
N PHE A 282 -2.19 13.23 -13.51
CA PHE A 282 -0.73 13.16 -13.54
C PHE A 282 -0.18 12.81 -14.93
N PHE A 283 -1.00 12.17 -15.78
CA PHE A 283 -0.63 11.69 -17.12
C PHE A 283 -1.43 12.39 -18.25
N PRO A 284 -1.24 13.71 -18.46
CA PRO A 284 -1.98 14.46 -19.48
C PRO A 284 -1.50 14.13 -20.90
N ASP A 285 -2.39 14.28 -21.89
CA ASP A 285 -2.11 14.05 -23.33
C ASP A 285 -0.98 14.93 -23.83
N SER A 286 -0.89 16.15 -23.29
CA SER A 286 0.06 17.18 -23.73
C SER A 286 1.50 16.86 -23.35
N LEU A 287 1.72 16.08 -22.29
CA LEU A 287 3.07 15.73 -21.82
C LEU A 287 3.44 14.28 -22.11
N LYS A 288 2.46 13.38 -22.26
CA LYS A 288 2.67 11.94 -22.44
C LYS A 288 3.77 11.38 -21.52
N PRO A 289 3.71 11.64 -20.20
CA PRO A 289 4.82 11.28 -19.33
C PRO A 289 4.91 9.76 -19.20
N GLN A 290 6.13 9.24 -19.26
CA GLN A 290 6.49 7.91 -18.79
C GLN A 290 7.08 8.08 -17.40
N VAL A 291 6.40 7.56 -16.40
CA VAL A 291 6.76 7.74 -14.98
C VAL A 291 7.36 6.45 -14.48
N ILE A 292 8.57 6.50 -13.96
CA ILE A 292 9.24 5.35 -13.36
C ILE A 292 9.27 5.56 -11.85
N VAL A 293 8.70 4.61 -11.12
CA VAL A 293 8.67 4.59 -9.65
C VAL A 293 9.44 3.37 -9.14
N MET A 294 10.10 3.56 -8.00
CA MET A 294 10.68 2.48 -7.22
C MET A 294 9.69 2.02 -6.15
N LEU A 295 9.49 0.71 -6.08
CA LEU A 295 8.65 0.02 -5.11
C LEU A 295 9.53 -1.04 -4.47
N ASP A 296 10.10 -0.69 -3.31
CA ASP A 296 11.18 -1.44 -2.69
C ASP A 296 12.39 -1.52 -3.65
N ASP A 297 12.79 -2.71 -4.08
CA ASP A 297 13.84 -2.92 -5.09
C ASP A 297 13.29 -3.02 -6.52
N GLU A 298 11.97 -3.08 -6.72
CA GLU A 298 11.38 -3.19 -8.06
C GLU A 298 11.13 -1.83 -8.72
N ALA A 299 11.56 -1.71 -9.98
CA ALA A 299 11.22 -0.58 -10.83
C ALA A 299 9.98 -0.89 -11.69
N VAL A 300 9.06 0.06 -11.74
CA VAL A 300 7.86 -0.02 -12.59
C VAL A 300 7.74 1.24 -13.44
N GLN A 301 7.52 1.05 -14.74
CA GLN A 301 7.23 2.12 -15.67
C GLN A 301 5.72 2.23 -15.91
N LEU A 302 5.21 3.44 -15.71
CA LEU A 302 3.82 3.81 -15.85
C LEU A 302 3.68 4.75 -17.05
N SER A 303 2.75 4.48 -17.94
CA SER A 303 2.48 5.37 -19.07
C SER A 303 1.02 5.28 -19.46
N ARG A 304 0.44 6.36 -19.98
CA ARG A 304 -0.96 6.33 -20.37
C ARG A 304 -1.17 5.49 -21.63
N ILE A 305 -2.21 4.68 -21.65
CA ILE A 305 -2.63 3.94 -22.84
C ILE A 305 -3.11 4.92 -23.91
N PRO A 306 -2.56 4.86 -25.15
CA PRO A 306 -2.96 5.75 -26.23
C PRO A 306 -4.48 5.75 -26.47
N GLY A 307 -5.05 6.92 -26.75
CA GLY A 307 -6.48 7.08 -27.02
C GLY A 307 -7.38 7.20 -25.78
N THR A 308 -6.89 6.86 -24.59
CA THR A 308 -7.58 7.19 -23.33
C THR A 308 -7.37 8.67 -22.97
N LYS A 309 -8.23 9.26 -22.14
CA LYS A 309 -8.07 10.64 -21.64
C LYS A 309 -8.13 10.65 -20.12
N PRO A 310 -7.44 11.59 -19.44
CA PRO A 310 -7.66 11.82 -18.02
C PRO A 310 -9.14 12.12 -17.78
N SER A 311 -9.72 11.56 -16.72
CA SER A 311 -11.11 11.87 -16.35
C SER A 311 -11.30 13.35 -16.00
N ARG A 312 -10.22 14.05 -15.65
CA ARG A 312 -10.20 15.47 -15.28
C ARG A 312 -8.81 16.08 -15.44
N SER A 313 -8.74 17.40 -15.45
CA SER A 313 -7.50 18.17 -15.60
C SER A 313 -6.78 18.48 -14.29
N THR A 314 -7.46 18.37 -13.13
CA THR A 314 -6.88 18.61 -11.80
C THR A 314 -7.03 17.39 -10.91
N PRO A 315 -6.07 17.07 -10.02
CA PRO A 315 -6.23 15.99 -9.05
C PRO A 315 -7.39 16.24 -8.08
N LEU A 316 -8.19 15.20 -7.80
CA LEU A 316 -9.22 15.21 -6.76
C LEU A 316 -8.95 14.14 -5.72
N PHE A 317 -8.89 14.54 -4.46
CA PHE A 317 -8.61 13.66 -3.34
C PHE A 317 -9.91 13.18 -2.69
N THR A 318 -10.60 12.28 -3.37
CA THR A 318 -11.90 11.77 -2.94
C THR A 318 -11.83 11.07 -1.59
N GLN A 319 -12.98 10.90 -0.93
CA GLN A 319 -13.06 10.05 0.27
C GLN A 319 -12.61 8.61 -0.01
N SER A 320 -12.91 8.09 -1.21
CA SER A 320 -12.47 6.75 -1.61
C SER A 320 -10.96 6.69 -1.85
N ALA A 321 -10.37 7.68 -2.54
CA ALA A 321 -8.92 7.82 -2.70
C ALA A 321 -8.20 7.89 -1.35
N ARG A 322 -8.76 8.66 -0.41
CA ARG A 322 -8.27 8.76 0.98
C ARG A 322 -8.26 7.40 1.68
N SER A 323 -9.34 6.62 1.56
CA SER A 323 -9.38 5.28 2.16
C SER A 323 -8.35 4.35 1.51
N ALA A 324 -8.30 4.31 0.17
CA ALA A 324 -7.34 3.48 -0.56
C ALA A 324 -5.89 3.80 -0.18
N MET A 325 -5.51 5.08 -0.13
CA MET A 325 -4.18 5.50 0.30
C MET A 325 -3.89 5.15 1.77
N ARG A 326 -4.90 5.22 2.65
CA ARG A 326 -4.76 4.80 4.05
C ARG A 326 -4.48 3.30 4.15
N ASP A 327 -5.14 2.49 3.33
CA ASP A 327 -4.96 1.03 3.33
C ASP A 327 -3.61 0.62 2.71
N ILE A 328 -3.14 1.34 1.68
CA ILE A 328 -1.75 1.27 1.20
C ILE A 328 -0.77 1.57 2.32
N ARG A 329 -0.96 2.69 3.04
CA ARG A 329 -0.08 3.09 4.15
C ARG A 329 -0.04 2.04 5.25
N ARG A 330 -1.18 1.49 5.63
CA ARG A 330 -1.28 0.43 6.64
C ARG A 330 -0.52 -0.82 6.22
N THR A 331 -0.64 -1.20 4.95
CA THR A 331 0.07 -2.35 4.39
C THR A 331 1.59 -2.16 4.46
N LEU A 332 2.09 -1.03 3.98
CA LEU A 332 3.52 -0.71 4.00
C LEU A 332 4.05 -0.62 5.43
N GLN A 333 3.34 0.09 6.31
CA GLN A 333 3.73 0.20 7.70
C GLN A 333 3.79 -1.17 8.38
N PHE A 334 2.87 -2.09 8.07
CA PHE A 334 2.86 -3.41 8.67
C PHE A 334 4.11 -4.23 8.29
N GLN A 335 4.63 -4.10 7.07
CA GLN A 335 5.89 -4.75 6.68
C GLN A 335 7.06 -4.28 7.56
N GLU A 336 7.18 -2.98 7.81
CA GLU A 336 8.21 -2.45 8.73
C GLU A 336 8.09 -3.05 10.15
N LEU A 337 6.87 -3.37 10.60
CA LEU A 337 6.65 -3.96 11.93
C LEU A 337 7.02 -5.44 11.97
N ILE A 338 6.89 -6.15 10.85
CA ILE A 338 7.37 -7.52 10.74
C ILE A 338 8.88 -7.55 10.94
N GLU A 339 9.64 -6.69 10.26
CA GLU A 339 11.10 -6.61 10.41
C GLU A 339 11.54 -6.35 11.86
N ILE A 340 10.84 -5.43 12.53
CA ILE A 340 11.07 -5.14 13.96
C ILE A 340 10.72 -6.36 14.83
N ALA A 341 9.58 -7.00 14.57
CA ALA A 341 9.15 -8.16 15.34
C ALA A 341 10.12 -9.35 15.18
N LEU A 342 10.60 -9.61 13.97
CA LEU A 342 11.64 -10.62 13.68
C LEU A 342 12.92 -10.33 14.47
N THR A 343 13.37 -9.07 14.49
CA THR A 343 14.54 -8.64 15.26
C THR A 343 14.35 -8.88 16.76
N HIS A 344 13.18 -8.53 17.31
CA HIS A 344 12.86 -8.78 18.72
C HIS A 344 12.72 -10.26 19.06
N ALA A 345 12.26 -11.09 18.13
CA ALA A 345 12.17 -12.53 18.28
C ALA A 345 13.51 -13.26 18.07
N GLY A 346 14.57 -12.56 17.68
CA GLY A 346 15.88 -13.15 17.43
C GLY A 346 15.92 -14.06 16.19
N ILE A 347 14.98 -13.91 15.26
CA ILE A 347 14.89 -14.72 14.04
C ILE A 347 15.83 -14.14 12.99
N THR A 348 16.88 -14.88 12.65
CA THR A 348 17.93 -14.44 11.71
C THR A 348 18.10 -15.34 10.50
N ASP A 349 17.59 -16.58 10.57
CA ASP A 349 17.64 -17.53 9.45
C ASP A 349 16.67 -17.14 8.33
N ALA A 350 17.12 -17.21 7.08
CA ALA A 350 16.36 -16.73 5.92
C ALA A 350 15.05 -17.49 5.70
N ALA A 351 15.04 -18.81 5.88
CA ALA A 351 13.83 -19.63 5.71
C ALA A 351 12.83 -19.38 6.85
N ALA A 352 13.33 -19.20 8.08
CA ALA A 352 12.52 -18.81 9.23
C ALA A 352 11.91 -17.40 9.06
N ILE A 353 12.69 -16.43 8.54
CA ILE A 353 12.22 -15.08 8.22
C ILE A 353 11.09 -15.14 7.20
N GLU A 354 11.24 -15.90 6.11
CA GLU A 354 10.21 -16.03 5.08
C GLU A 354 8.92 -16.61 5.66
N THR A 355 9.02 -17.71 6.41
CA THR A 355 7.87 -18.38 7.04
C THR A 355 7.14 -17.44 8.02
N ALA A 356 7.88 -16.80 8.92
CA ALA A 356 7.35 -15.85 9.89
C ALA A 356 6.69 -14.64 9.22
N THR A 357 7.30 -14.13 8.15
CA THR A 357 6.75 -13.03 7.35
C THR A 357 5.42 -13.42 6.71
N GLN A 358 5.33 -14.61 6.12
CA GLN A 358 4.08 -15.12 5.54
C GLN A 358 2.98 -15.26 6.60
N GLN A 359 3.32 -15.84 7.76
CA GLN A 359 2.40 -16.02 8.89
C GLN A 359 1.86 -14.68 9.41
N LEU A 360 2.72 -13.69 9.69
CA LEU A 360 2.30 -12.39 10.18
C LEU A 360 1.45 -11.64 9.14
N ASN A 361 1.77 -11.76 7.85
CA ASN A 361 0.98 -11.17 6.77
C ASN A 361 -0.46 -11.72 6.73
N GLN A 362 -0.67 -13.01 7.03
CA GLN A 362 -2.00 -13.62 7.11
C GLN A 362 -2.81 -13.07 8.29
N LEU A 363 -2.16 -12.70 9.40
CA LEU A 363 -2.82 -12.17 10.60
C LEU A 363 -3.13 -10.68 10.54
N ARG A 364 -2.52 -9.93 9.61
CA ARG A 364 -2.70 -8.47 9.47
C ARG A 364 -4.16 -8.07 9.44
N SER A 365 -4.96 -8.71 8.60
CA SER A 365 -6.39 -8.40 8.45
C SER A 365 -7.18 -8.68 9.74
N LEU A 366 -6.80 -9.72 10.47
CA LEU A 366 -7.39 -10.05 11.76
C LEU A 366 -7.03 -9.00 12.83
N PHE A 367 -5.78 -8.58 12.92
CA PHE A 367 -5.39 -7.53 13.88
C PHE A 367 -6.14 -6.22 13.62
N PHE A 368 -6.30 -5.83 12.35
CA PHE A 368 -7.06 -4.66 11.96
C PHE A 368 -8.56 -4.80 12.26
N SER A 369 -9.16 -5.98 12.04
CA SER A 369 -10.57 -6.22 12.35
C SER A 369 -10.87 -6.22 13.85
N LEU A 370 -9.90 -6.62 14.68
CA LEU A 370 -9.92 -6.49 16.15
C LEU A 370 -9.68 -5.06 16.64
N GLY A 371 -9.42 -4.10 15.73
CA GLY A 371 -9.26 -2.69 16.04
C GLY A 371 -7.85 -2.27 16.44
N PHE A 372 -6.83 -3.12 16.26
CA PHE A 372 -5.44 -2.73 16.50
C PHE A 372 -4.90 -1.92 15.33
N TRP A 373 -4.66 -0.62 15.54
CA TRP A 373 -4.16 0.28 14.49
C TRP A 373 -2.85 0.99 14.86
N ARG A 374 -2.44 0.91 16.13
CA ARG A 374 -1.26 1.61 16.62
C ARG A 374 -0.01 0.76 16.41
N ARG A 375 1.10 1.43 16.07
CA ARG A 375 2.39 0.78 15.78
C ARG A 375 2.87 -0.10 16.94
N ASP A 376 2.86 0.45 18.15
CA ASP A 376 3.29 -0.24 19.37
C ASP A 376 2.42 -1.45 19.70
N HIS A 377 1.12 -1.37 19.42
CA HIS A 377 0.18 -2.48 19.58
C HIS A 377 0.50 -3.61 18.61
N LEU A 378 0.63 -3.28 17.33
CA LEU A 378 0.86 -4.27 16.27
C LEU A 378 2.21 -4.97 16.42
N VAL A 379 3.28 -4.24 16.77
CA VAL A 379 4.59 -4.87 17.04
C VAL A 379 4.50 -5.88 18.17
N LYS A 380 3.82 -5.55 19.28
CA LYS A 380 3.63 -6.50 20.39
C LYS A 380 2.90 -7.77 19.95
N LEU A 381 1.81 -7.62 19.20
CA LEU A 381 1.04 -8.77 18.70
C LEU A 381 1.88 -9.63 17.76
N CYS A 382 2.67 -9.01 16.86
CA CYS A 382 3.58 -9.75 16.00
C CYS A 382 4.65 -10.51 16.80
N VAL A 383 5.27 -9.85 17.79
CA VAL A 383 6.29 -10.49 18.66
C VAL A 383 5.70 -11.65 19.45
N TRP A 384 4.49 -11.51 19.99
CA TRP A 384 3.81 -12.58 20.70
C TRP A 384 3.46 -13.76 19.79
N GLU A 385 2.99 -13.51 18.57
CA GLU A 385 2.76 -14.58 17.59
C GLU A 385 4.06 -15.35 17.27
N LEU A 386 5.19 -14.66 17.16
CA LEU A 386 6.48 -15.30 16.88
C LEU A 386 7.03 -16.08 18.07
N LEU A 387 6.89 -15.55 19.29
CA LEU A 387 7.48 -16.15 20.50
C LEU A 387 6.58 -17.20 21.18
N LEU A 388 5.27 -17.01 21.14
CA LEU A 388 4.29 -17.88 21.83
C LEU A 388 3.70 -18.96 20.90
N GLY A 389 4.10 -18.95 19.63
CA GLY A 389 3.72 -19.95 18.65
C GLY A 389 2.50 -19.57 17.79
N PRO A 390 2.24 -20.36 16.73
CA PRO A 390 1.28 -19.99 15.71
C PRO A 390 -0.16 -19.97 16.23
N ASN A 391 -0.88 -18.97 15.74
CA ASN A 391 -2.21 -18.57 16.19
C ASN A 391 -2.25 -18.34 17.70
N PHE A 392 -1.30 -17.58 18.27
CA PHE A 392 -1.26 -17.30 19.71
C PHE A 392 -2.59 -16.71 20.19
N LEU A 393 -3.23 -15.89 19.35
CA LEU A 393 -4.54 -15.32 19.64
C LEU A 393 -5.59 -16.39 19.97
N ARG A 394 -5.53 -17.57 19.37
CA ARG A 394 -6.52 -18.65 19.51
C ARG A 394 -6.07 -19.78 20.41
N ASN A 395 -4.77 -20.06 20.44
CA ASN A 395 -4.22 -21.26 21.04
C ASN A 395 -3.59 -21.00 22.42
N PHE A 396 -3.06 -19.80 22.66
CA PHE A 396 -2.37 -19.48 23.91
C PHE A 396 -3.34 -19.41 25.08
N ALA A 397 -2.88 -19.82 26.28
CA ALA A 397 -3.67 -19.82 27.51
C ALA A 397 -5.03 -20.51 27.35
N GLN A 398 -5.07 -21.64 26.64
CA GLN A 398 -6.30 -22.40 26.33
C GLN A 398 -7.39 -21.55 25.64
N GLY A 399 -6.99 -20.53 24.87
CA GLY A 399 -7.89 -19.64 24.15
C GLY A 399 -8.36 -18.41 24.92
N ARG A 400 -7.93 -18.21 26.18
CA ARG A 400 -8.27 -17.02 26.98
C ARG A 400 -7.87 -15.71 26.30
N VAL A 401 -6.77 -15.70 25.53
CA VAL A 401 -6.36 -14.54 24.72
C VAL A 401 -7.47 -14.15 23.72
N TRP A 402 -8.08 -15.12 23.07
CA TRP A 402 -9.18 -14.90 22.11
C TRP A 402 -10.39 -14.31 22.81
N GLU A 403 -10.76 -14.86 23.96
CA GLU A 403 -11.89 -14.38 24.77
C GLU A 403 -11.72 -12.91 25.14
N VAL A 404 -10.52 -12.53 25.60
CA VAL A 404 -10.19 -11.13 25.91
C VAL A 404 -10.32 -10.22 24.68
N CYS A 405 -9.87 -10.67 23.50
CA CYS A 405 -10.03 -9.93 22.26
C CYS A 405 -11.50 -9.74 21.86
N GLN A 406 -12.38 -10.67 22.24
CA GLN A 406 -13.82 -10.61 21.94
C GLN A 406 -14.62 -9.71 22.89
N LEU A 407 -14.04 -9.28 24.02
CA LEU A 407 -14.70 -8.36 24.96
C LEU A 407 -14.95 -6.96 24.38
N GLN A 408 -14.44 -6.66 23.17
CA GLN A 408 -14.59 -5.37 22.47
C GLN A 408 -14.22 -4.15 23.31
N LYS A 409 -13.29 -4.34 24.25
CA LYS A 409 -12.64 -3.25 24.97
C LYS A 409 -11.79 -2.41 24.02
N PRO A 410 -11.52 -1.13 24.36
CA PRO A 410 -10.56 -0.33 23.62
C PRO A 410 -9.22 -1.08 23.47
N PRO A 411 -8.56 -1.03 22.29
CA PRO A 411 -7.37 -1.84 22.00
C PRO A 411 -6.21 -1.72 23.02
N HIS A 412 -6.06 -0.58 23.67
CA HIS A 412 -5.02 -0.37 24.69
C HIS A 412 -5.33 -1.13 25.98
N GLU A 413 -6.61 -1.20 26.38
CA GLU A 413 -7.06 -1.94 27.54
C GLU A 413 -6.97 -3.44 27.27
N THR A 414 -7.42 -3.89 26.09
CA THR A 414 -7.25 -5.27 25.62
C THR A 414 -5.78 -5.69 25.72
N LEU A 415 -4.85 -4.89 25.20
CA LEU A 415 -3.42 -5.20 25.29
C LEU A 415 -2.87 -5.23 26.71
N SER A 416 -3.37 -4.37 27.60
CA SER A 416 -2.98 -4.41 29.01
C SER A 416 -3.39 -5.74 29.65
N ILE A 417 -4.62 -6.18 29.41
CA ILE A 417 -5.13 -7.46 29.92
C ILE A 417 -4.33 -8.63 29.35
N LEU A 418 -4.06 -8.62 28.04
CA LEU A 418 -3.25 -9.65 27.39
C LEU A 418 -1.82 -9.70 27.96
N THR A 419 -1.23 -8.54 28.27
CA THR A 419 0.12 -8.48 28.83
C THR A 419 0.18 -9.16 30.21
N GLU A 420 -0.80 -8.89 31.08
CA GLU A 420 -0.85 -9.55 32.39
C GLU A 420 -1.14 -11.05 32.26
N LEU A 421 -2.07 -11.44 31.39
CA LEU A 421 -2.37 -12.85 31.12
C LEU A 421 -1.12 -13.64 30.65
N ILE A 422 -0.31 -13.05 29.78
CA ILE A 422 0.92 -13.69 29.29
C ILE A 422 1.97 -13.83 30.39
N LYS A 423 2.05 -12.87 31.33
CA LYS A 423 2.94 -12.98 32.49
C LYS A 423 2.50 -14.10 33.43
N GLU A 424 1.20 -14.15 33.75
CA GLU A 424 0.62 -15.19 34.62
C GLU A 424 0.93 -16.60 34.08
N GLU A 425 0.72 -16.84 32.78
CA GLU A 425 1.00 -18.14 32.15
C GLU A 425 2.51 -18.44 32.08
N GLY A 426 3.35 -17.41 31.94
CA GLY A 426 4.81 -17.56 31.98
C GLY A 426 5.37 -17.92 33.35
N GLU A 427 4.77 -17.41 34.43
CA GLU A 427 5.13 -17.75 35.82
C GLU A 427 4.70 -19.18 36.18
N ILE A 428 3.52 -19.62 35.74
CA ILE A 428 3.02 -21.00 35.96
C ILE A 428 3.96 -22.04 35.33
N HIS A 429 4.48 -21.78 34.13
CA HIS A 429 5.41 -22.70 33.47
C HIS A 429 6.83 -22.70 34.07
N ALA A 430 7.24 -21.64 34.76
CA ALA A 430 8.52 -21.61 35.48
C ALA A 430 8.46 -22.47 36.74
N ASP A 431 7.37 -22.37 37.51
CA ASP A 431 7.16 -23.17 38.73
C ASP A 431 7.04 -24.68 38.44
N GLU A 432 6.41 -25.08 37.32
CA GLU A 432 6.34 -26.50 36.92
C GLU A 432 7.69 -27.06 36.42
N SER A 433 8.63 -26.20 35.99
CA SER A 433 9.95 -26.61 35.51
C SER A 433 11.02 -26.73 36.60
N ASP A 434 10.83 -26.06 37.74
CA ASP A 434 11.69 -26.18 38.93
C ASP A 434 11.29 -27.36 39.84
N GLU A 435 10.12 -28.00 39.61
CA GLU A 435 9.65 -29.18 40.34
C GLU A 435 10.06 -30.54 39.70
N THR A 436 10.82 -30.54 38.60
CA THR A 436 11.43 -31.74 37.98
C THR A 436 12.94 -31.70 37.99
#